data_AF-A0A7M2XF62-F1
#
_entry.id   AF-A0A7M2XF62-F1
#
_cell.length_a   1.000
_cell.length_b   1.000
_cell.length_c   1.000
_cell.angle_alpha   90.00
_cell.angle_beta   90.00
_cell.angle_gamma   90.00
#
_symmetry.space_group_name_H-M   'P 1'
#
loop_
_entity.id
_entity.type
_entity.pdbx_description
1 polymer ?
#
loop_
_entity_poly.entity_id
_entity_poly.type
_entity_poly.pdbx_seq_one_letter_code
_entity_poly.pdbx_strand_id
1 'polypeptide(L)'
;MKPAEAKAKAIAKAKAIAPDVPAQIGQTPATDLRGLPDVFGRLIEDHDRHRALLAMLEATGGKGKDAKALFEELVYELKGHAAAEEQALWSTVLRNSETTEFARHAVAEHKDIDKMLDDLAARDMGTPKWLERFAALKHEYLHHIREEEQEQFVESEKILTAADRKHMLAVFERRKEAEKAAAEVKPRLRINDIA
;
A
#
# COMPACT_ATOMS: atom_id res chain seq x y z
N MET A 1 -16.23 -3.92 12.31
CA MET A 1 -16.82 -4.56 11.10
C MET A 1 -16.29 -5.99 11.04
N LYS A 2 -17.02 -7.00 10.56
CA LYS A 2 -16.43 -8.36 10.52
C LYS A 2 -15.23 -8.36 9.54
N PRO A 3 -14.15 -9.11 9.79
CA PRO A 3 -12.97 -9.11 8.91
C PRO A 3 -13.30 -9.38 7.43
N ALA A 4 -14.23 -10.31 7.17
CA ALA A 4 -14.68 -10.62 5.81
C ALA A 4 -15.42 -9.46 5.14
N GLU A 5 -16.24 -8.72 5.88
CA GLU A 5 -16.96 -7.54 5.38
C GLU A 5 -15.99 -6.39 5.08
N ALA A 6 -14.99 -6.19 5.94
CA ALA A 6 -13.93 -5.19 5.76
C ALA A 6 -13.16 -5.45 4.47
N LYS A 7 -12.70 -6.69 4.29
CA LYS A 7 -12.00 -7.13 3.09
C LYS A 7 -12.86 -6.98 1.83
N ALA A 8 -14.13 -7.40 1.87
CA ALA A 8 -15.04 -7.27 0.74
C ALA A 8 -15.25 -5.80 0.32
N LYS A 9 -15.38 -4.90 1.30
CA LYS A 9 -15.50 -3.45 1.07
C LYS A 9 -14.23 -2.88 0.42
N ALA A 10 -13.05 -3.26 0.89
CA ALA A 10 -11.77 -2.85 0.31
C ALA A 10 -11.63 -3.29 -1.16
N ILE A 11 -11.97 -4.54 -1.46
CA ILE A 11 -11.97 -5.08 -2.82
C ILE A 11 -12.98 -4.32 -3.69
N ALA A 12 -14.18 -4.02 -3.18
CA ALA A 12 -15.20 -3.28 -3.92
C ALA A 12 -14.72 -1.87 -4.33
N LYS A 13 -13.94 -1.18 -3.47
CA LYS A 13 -13.34 0.11 -3.81
C LYS A 13 -12.36 0.00 -4.98
N ALA A 14 -11.50 -1.02 -5.02
CA ALA A 14 -10.61 -1.26 -6.16
C ALA A 14 -11.40 -1.59 -7.44
N LYS A 15 -12.43 -2.44 -7.32
CA LYS A 15 -13.32 -2.79 -8.45
C LYS A 15 -14.07 -1.59 -9.03
N ALA A 16 -14.32 -0.54 -8.25
CA ALA A 16 -14.96 0.67 -8.77
C ALA A 16 -14.15 1.36 -9.88
N ILE A 17 -12.83 1.12 -9.95
CA ILE A 17 -11.94 1.66 -10.99
C ILE A 17 -12.11 0.92 -12.32
N ALA A 18 -12.21 -0.42 -12.25
CA ALA A 18 -12.36 -1.28 -13.42
C ALA A 18 -13.29 -2.47 -13.08
N PRO A 19 -14.62 -2.30 -13.18
CA PRO A 19 -15.61 -3.26 -12.67
C PRO A 19 -15.52 -4.67 -13.26
N ASP A 20 -15.11 -4.73 -14.53
CA ASP A 20 -15.04 -5.96 -15.32
C ASP A 20 -13.70 -6.72 -15.14
N VAL A 21 -12.71 -6.11 -14.50
CA VAL A 21 -11.41 -6.74 -14.24
C VAL A 21 -11.49 -7.58 -12.95
N PRO A 22 -11.07 -8.86 -12.97
CA PRO A 22 -11.15 -9.72 -11.80
C PRO A 22 -10.10 -9.33 -10.74
N ALA A 23 -10.53 -9.26 -9.47
CA ALA A 23 -9.67 -8.95 -8.32
C ALA A 23 -9.26 -10.24 -7.57
N GLN A 24 -8.41 -11.06 -8.19
CA GLN A 24 -7.98 -12.35 -7.62
C GLN A 24 -6.82 -12.18 -6.63
N ILE A 25 -7.11 -11.77 -5.40
CA ILE A 25 -6.07 -11.49 -4.38
C ILE A 25 -5.59 -12.72 -3.60
N GLY A 26 -6.19 -13.89 -3.80
CA GLY A 26 -5.85 -15.12 -3.08
C GLY A 26 -6.07 -15.04 -1.57
N GLN A 27 -5.28 -15.81 -0.82
CA GLN A 27 -5.25 -15.74 0.65
C GLN A 27 -4.42 -14.53 1.10
N THR A 28 -4.93 -13.85 2.12
CA THR A 28 -4.26 -12.72 2.79
C THR A 28 -3.71 -13.17 4.13
N PRO A 29 -2.72 -12.48 4.71
CA PRO A 29 -2.17 -12.82 6.03
C PRO A 29 -3.26 -12.90 7.12
N ALA A 30 -3.06 -13.82 8.05
CA ALA A 30 -3.96 -14.04 9.18
C ALA A 30 -3.69 -12.98 10.25
N THR A 31 -4.62 -12.05 10.47
CA THR A 31 -4.45 -10.98 11.45
C THR A 31 -5.79 -10.65 12.10
N ASP A 32 -5.75 -10.43 13.41
CA ASP A 32 -6.91 -10.03 14.21
C ASP A 32 -7.17 -8.52 14.15
N LEU A 33 -6.25 -7.76 13.53
CA LEU A 33 -6.35 -6.31 13.36
C LEU A 33 -7.35 -5.90 12.27
N ARG A 34 -7.69 -6.82 11.36
CA ARG A 34 -8.56 -6.55 10.22
C ARG A 34 -9.99 -6.20 10.66
N GLY A 35 -10.47 -5.03 10.25
CA GLY A 35 -11.83 -4.56 10.53
C GLY A 35 -12.03 -3.95 11.92
N LEU A 36 -10.95 -3.80 12.69
CA LEU A 36 -10.94 -2.99 13.91
C LEU A 36 -11.24 -1.51 13.59
N PRO A 37 -11.94 -0.80 14.49
CA PRO A 37 -12.29 0.61 14.28
C PRO A 37 -11.16 1.56 14.72
N ASP A 38 -9.91 1.23 14.38
CA ASP A 38 -8.72 2.02 14.72
C ASP A 38 -7.73 2.11 13.54
N VAL A 39 -6.54 2.67 13.79
CA VAL A 39 -5.54 2.90 12.75
C VAL A 39 -5.08 1.61 12.07
N PHE A 40 -4.93 0.50 12.82
CA PHE A 40 -4.45 -0.75 12.23
C PHE A 40 -5.51 -1.38 11.33
N GLY A 41 -6.77 -1.41 11.78
CA GLY A 41 -7.86 -1.88 10.93
C GLY A 41 -8.01 -1.04 9.66
N ARG A 42 -7.74 0.27 9.75
CA ARG A 42 -7.77 1.20 8.63
C ARG A 42 -6.61 1.02 7.64
N LEU A 43 -5.39 0.77 8.12
CA LEU A 43 -4.22 0.46 7.29
C LEU A 43 -4.43 -0.87 6.54
N ILE A 44 -4.96 -1.88 7.21
CA ILE A 44 -5.29 -3.18 6.58
C ILE A 44 -6.41 -3.05 5.55
N GLU A 45 -7.38 -2.15 5.74
CA GLU A 45 -8.39 -1.85 4.70
C GLU A 45 -7.72 -1.31 3.42
N ASP A 46 -6.70 -0.45 3.55
CA ASP A 46 -5.89 0.00 2.42
C ASP A 46 -5.09 -1.16 1.82
N HIS A 47 -4.44 -2.00 2.63
CA HIS A 47 -3.66 -3.14 2.14
C HIS A 47 -4.51 -4.12 1.32
N ASP A 48 -5.72 -4.44 1.79
CA ASP A 48 -6.65 -5.30 1.05
C ASP A 48 -7.09 -4.66 -0.29
N ARG A 49 -7.22 -3.33 -0.33
CA ARG A 49 -7.47 -2.59 -1.58
C ARG A 49 -6.26 -2.62 -2.50
N HIS A 50 -5.05 -2.43 -1.98
CA HIS A 50 -3.82 -2.43 -2.77
C HIS A 50 -3.55 -3.81 -3.37
N ARG A 51 -3.77 -4.88 -2.61
CA ARG A 51 -3.75 -6.26 -3.13
C ARG A 51 -4.70 -6.42 -4.31
N ALA A 52 -5.91 -5.85 -4.22
CA ALA A 52 -6.89 -5.90 -5.30
C ALA A 52 -6.44 -5.10 -6.53
N LEU A 53 -5.92 -3.88 -6.36
CA LEU A 53 -5.37 -3.08 -7.46
C LEU A 53 -4.21 -3.80 -8.17
N LEU A 54 -3.28 -4.39 -7.42
CA LEU A 54 -2.17 -5.18 -7.96
C LEU A 54 -2.66 -6.40 -8.77
N ALA A 55 -3.58 -7.18 -8.20
CA ALA A 55 -4.14 -8.36 -8.87
C ALA A 55 -4.93 -7.98 -10.14
N MET A 56 -5.71 -6.90 -10.07
CA MET A 56 -6.46 -6.41 -11.22
C MET A 56 -5.52 -5.91 -12.32
N LEU A 57 -4.50 -5.12 -11.98
CA LEU A 57 -3.53 -4.61 -12.94
C LEU A 57 -2.78 -5.77 -13.62
N GLU A 58 -2.37 -6.79 -12.87
CA GLU A 58 -1.78 -8.02 -13.43
C GLU A 58 -2.72 -8.71 -14.43
N ALA A 59 -4.01 -8.85 -14.09
CA ALA A 59 -5.01 -9.49 -14.94
C ALA A 59 -5.22 -8.77 -16.29
N THR A 60 -4.95 -7.47 -16.37
CA THR A 60 -5.00 -6.72 -17.64
C THR A 60 -3.79 -6.97 -18.55
N GLY A 61 -2.72 -7.58 -18.03
CA GLY A 61 -1.43 -7.67 -18.73
C GLY A 61 -0.81 -6.31 -19.02
N GLY A 62 -1.15 -5.27 -18.25
CA GLY A 62 -0.68 -3.90 -18.46
C GLY A 62 -1.22 -3.26 -19.75
N LYS A 63 -2.36 -3.69 -20.27
CA LYS A 63 -2.90 -3.24 -21.57
C LYS A 63 -4.29 -2.63 -21.45
N GLY A 64 -4.55 -1.64 -22.29
CA GLY A 64 -5.86 -0.99 -22.39
C GLY A 64 -6.09 0.13 -21.37
N LYS A 65 -7.29 0.69 -21.42
CA LYS A 65 -7.70 1.83 -20.57
C LYS A 65 -7.78 1.46 -19.08
N ASP A 66 -8.26 0.25 -18.78
CA ASP A 66 -8.44 -0.20 -17.40
C ASP A 66 -7.08 -0.40 -16.73
N ALA A 67 -6.08 -0.92 -17.45
CA ALA A 67 -4.71 -1.02 -16.95
C ALA A 67 -4.13 0.36 -16.58
N LYS A 68 -4.38 1.38 -17.40
CA LYS A 68 -3.87 2.74 -17.14
C LYS A 68 -4.51 3.34 -15.89
N ALA A 69 -5.84 3.24 -15.79
CA ALA A 69 -6.60 3.72 -14.63
C ALA A 69 -6.20 2.97 -13.34
N LEU A 70 -6.00 1.65 -13.41
CA LEU A 70 -5.56 0.84 -12.27
C LEU A 70 -4.14 1.20 -11.84
N PHE A 71 -3.21 1.41 -12.78
CA PHE A 71 -1.84 1.80 -12.46
C PHE A 71 -1.77 3.20 -11.84
N GLU A 72 -2.50 4.16 -12.41
CA GLU A 72 -2.60 5.53 -11.86
C GLU A 72 -3.16 5.52 -10.43
N GLU A 73 -4.28 4.81 -10.22
CA GLU A 73 -4.85 4.67 -8.89
C GLU A 73 -3.91 3.93 -7.91
N LEU A 74 -3.20 2.89 -8.37
CA LEU A 74 -2.20 2.19 -7.56
C LEU A 74 -1.09 3.13 -7.10
N VAL A 75 -0.56 3.97 -8.00
CA VAL A 75 0.46 4.97 -7.67
C VAL A 75 -0.05 5.94 -6.59
N TYR A 76 -1.24 6.49 -6.78
CA TYR A 76 -1.82 7.43 -5.82
C TYR A 76 -2.10 6.79 -4.46
N GLU A 77 -2.65 5.58 -4.47
CA GLU A 77 -2.96 4.84 -3.25
C GLU A 77 -1.69 4.50 -2.47
N LEU A 78 -0.65 3.93 -3.10
CA LEU A 78 0.59 3.54 -2.43
C LEU A 78 1.36 4.75 -1.90
N LYS A 79 1.56 5.80 -2.72
CA LYS A 79 2.29 7.00 -2.28
C LYS A 79 1.54 7.73 -1.16
N GLY A 80 0.23 7.91 -1.31
CA GLY A 80 -0.60 8.54 -0.29
C GLY A 80 -0.69 7.71 1.00
N HIS A 81 -0.69 6.38 0.89
CA HIS A 81 -0.68 5.47 2.03
C HIS A 81 0.60 5.59 2.83
N ALA A 82 1.74 5.33 2.19
CA ALA A 82 3.05 5.35 2.81
C ALA A 82 3.31 6.69 3.51
N ALA A 83 3.08 7.81 2.81
CA ALA A 83 3.28 9.14 3.40
C ALA A 83 2.35 9.42 4.60
N ALA A 84 1.10 8.95 4.57
CA ALA A 84 0.16 9.13 5.68
C ALA A 84 0.51 8.24 6.88
N GLU A 85 0.94 7.01 6.62
CA GLU A 85 1.38 6.05 7.63
C GLU A 85 2.65 6.53 8.33
N GLU A 86 3.64 7.02 7.58
CA GLU A 86 4.86 7.62 8.13
C GLU A 86 4.56 8.74 9.13
N GLN A 87 3.56 9.57 8.81
CA GLN A 87 3.17 10.70 9.63
C GLN A 87 2.30 10.32 10.82
N ALA A 88 1.46 9.28 10.68
CA ALA A 88 0.54 8.84 11.72
C ALA A 88 1.18 7.81 12.67
N LEU A 89 1.57 6.65 12.13
CA LEU A 89 2.03 5.50 12.88
C LEU A 89 3.53 5.60 13.16
N TRP A 90 4.35 5.62 12.10
CA TRP A 90 5.80 5.47 12.24
C TRP A 90 6.44 6.64 12.97
N SER A 91 5.95 7.87 12.80
CA SER A 91 6.42 9.04 13.57
C SER A 91 6.32 8.85 15.08
N THR A 92 5.34 8.06 15.55
CA THR A 92 5.14 7.76 16.97
C THR A 92 5.93 6.55 17.42
N VAL A 93 5.88 5.46 16.64
CA VAL A 93 6.60 4.21 16.92
C VAL A 93 8.12 4.42 16.93
N LEU A 94 8.63 5.34 16.10
CA LEU A 94 10.06 5.66 15.98
C LEU A 94 10.69 6.13 17.31
N ARG A 95 9.90 6.73 18.21
CA ARG A 95 10.39 7.28 19.48
C ARG A 95 10.67 6.21 20.54
N ASN A 96 10.13 5.00 20.39
CA ASN A 96 10.36 3.90 21.32
C ASN A 96 11.49 3.01 20.82
N SER A 97 12.55 2.84 21.62
CA SER A 97 13.74 2.06 21.26
C SER A 97 13.46 0.59 20.93
N GLU A 98 12.40 0.01 21.48
CA GLU A 98 12.02 -1.39 21.21
C GLU A 98 11.42 -1.57 19.82
N THR A 99 10.83 -0.52 19.26
CA THR A 99 10.13 -0.55 17.96
C THR A 99 10.74 0.38 16.92
N THR A 100 11.82 1.11 17.26
CA THR A 100 12.50 2.05 16.36
C THR A 100 12.96 1.37 15.06
N GLU A 101 13.46 0.13 15.13
CA GLU A 101 13.94 -0.58 13.94
C GLU A 101 12.80 -0.92 12.97
N PHE A 102 11.61 -1.26 13.46
CA PHE A 102 10.43 -1.47 12.60
C PHE A 102 10.06 -0.21 11.83
N ALA A 103 10.02 0.95 12.51
CA ALA A 103 9.72 2.21 11.85
C ALA A 103 10.79 2.59 10.81
N ARG A 104 12.08 2.36 11.09
CA ARG A 104 13.17 2.61 10.14
C ARG A 104 13.08 1.73 8.90
N HIS A 105 12.81 0.45 9.12
CA HIS A 105 12.68 -0.55 8.05
C HIS A 105 11.49 -0.23 7.14
N ALA A 106 10.29 -0.02 7.71
CA ALA A 106 9.09 0.30 6.93
C ALA A 106 9.26 1.58 6.09
N VAL A 107 9.81 2.66 6.67
CA VAL A 107 10.10 3.92 5.95
C VAL A 107 11.13 3.71 4.83
N ALA A 108 12.12 2.85 5.04
CA ALA A 108 13.11 2.54 4.00
C ALA A 108 12.46 1.77 2.83
N GLU A 109 11.64 0.78 3.12
CA GLU A 109 10.88 0.02 2.11
C GLU A 109 9.93 0.91 1.33
N HIS A 110 9.20 1.82 1.99
CA HIS A 110 8.37 2.83 1.32
C HIS A 110 9.16 3.60 0.27
N LYS A 111 10.40 3.98 0.60
CA LYS A 111 11.22 4.75 -0.32
C LYS A 111 11.66 3.93 -1.53
N ASP A 112 11.90 2.63 -1.35
CA ASP A 112 12.26 1.75 -2.46
C ASP A 112 11.05 1.43 -3.34
N ILE A 113 9.86 1.22 -2.74
CA ILE A 113 8.59 1.07 -3.46
C ILE A 113 8.26 2.33 -4.30
N ASP A 114 8.44 3.53 -3.75
CA ASP A 114 8.28 4.81 -4.48
C ASP A 114 9.18 4.87 -5.73
N LYS A 115 10.45 4.45 -5.61
CA LYS A 115 11.37 4.38 -6.75
C LYS A 115 10.92 3.35 -7.79
N MET A 116 10.37 2.22 -7.37
CA MET A 116 9.86 1.19 -8.29
C MET A 116 8.62 1.66 -9.06
N LEU A 117 7.73 2.42 -8.41
CA LEU A 117 6.59 3.07 -9.06
C LEU A 117 7.05 4.10 -10.10
N ASP A 118 8.01 4.95 -9.74
CA ASP A 118 8.61 5.95 -10.63
C ASP A 118 9.28 5.28 -11.87
N ASP A 119 9.97 4.14 -11.67
CA ASP A 119 10.60 3.34 -12.73
C ASP A 119 9.56 2.74 -13.68
N LEU A 120 8.44 2.24 -13.16
CA LEU A 120 7.33 1.74 -13.98
C LEU A 120 6.63 2.86 -14.75
N ALA A 121 6.48 4.04 -14.15
CA ALA A 121 5.87 5.22 -14.78
C ALA A 121 6.70 5.76 -15.96
N ALA A 122 8.02 5.52 -15.95
CA ALA A 122 8.92 5.94 -17.02
C ALA A 122 8.99 4.96 -18.21
N ARG A 123 8.19 3.88 -18.20
CA ARG A 123 8.30 2.77 -19.15
C ARG A 123 7.00 2.51 -19.88
N ASP A 124 7.12 1.91 -21.07
CA ASP A 124 5.96 1.52 -21.86
C ASP A 124 5.22 0.35 -21.21
N MET A 125 4.03 0.66 -20.67
CA MET A 125 3.17 -0.29 -19.98
C MET A 125 2.75 -1.46 -20.88
N GLY A 126 2.75 -2.67 -20.31
CA GLY A 126 2.35 -3.89 -21.01
C GLY A 126 3.43 -4.50 -21.92
N THR A 127 4.62 -3.91 -21.99
CA THR A 127 5.80 -4.55 -22.59
C THR A 127 6.35 -5.66 -21.68
N PRO A 128 7.08 -6.66 -22.22
CA PRO A 128 7.66 -7.73 -21.38
C PRO A 128 8.53 -7.19 -20.24
N LYS A 129 9.38 -6.19 -20.52
CA LYS A 129 10.23 -5.55 -19.50
C LYS A 129 9.42 -4.82 -18.44
N TRP A 130 8.31 -4.16 -18.82
CA TRP A 130 7.42 -3.52 -17.85
C TRP A 130 6.75 -4.55 -16.95
N LEU A 131 6.27 -5.66 -17.52
CA LEU A 131 5.62 -6.74 -16.76
C LEU A 131 6.58 -7.41 -15.76
N GLU A 132 7.84 -7.62 -16.15
CA GLU A 132 8.89 -8.11 -15.24
C GLU A 132 9.10 -7.15 -14.05
N ARG A 133 9.23 -5.85 -14.33
CA ARG A 133 9.39 -4.82 -13.28
C ARG A 133 8.15 -4.72 -12.39
N PHE A 134 6.96 -4.86 -12.97
CA PHE A 134 5.70 -4.84 -12.23
C PHE A 134 5.58 -6.07 -11.31
N ALA A 135 5.99 -7.25 -11.78
CA ALA A 135 6.05 -8.45 -10.95
C ALA A 135 7.01 -8.27 -9.76
N ALA A 136 8.16 -7.61 -9.98
CA ALA A 136 9.08 -7.26 -8.90
C ALA A 136 8.44 -6.27 -7.90
N LEU A 137 7.80 -5.18 -8.37
CA LEU A 137 7.08 -4.24 -7.48
C LEU A 137 6.03 -4.98 -6.65
N LYS A 138 5.22 -5.81 -7.30
CA LYS A 138 4.17 -6.59 -6.63
C LYS A 138 4.76 -7.50 -5.56
N HIS A 139 5.87 -8.18 -5.85
CA HIS A 139 6.57 -9.03 -4.88
C HIS A 139 7.00 -8.23 -3.65
N GLU A 140 7.78 -7.16 -3.84
CA GLU A 140 8.28 -6.32 -2.76
C GLU A 140 7.14 -5.70 -1.94
N TYR A 141 6.13 -5.16 -2.61
CA TYR A 141 5.00 -4.55 -1.92
C TYR A 141 4.20 -5.56 -1.08
N LEU A 142 3.96 -6.76 -1.60
CA LEU A 142 3.24 -7.81 -0.86
C LEU A 142 4.06 -8.41 0.28
N HIS A 143 5.39 -8.36 0.19
CA HIS A 143 6.29 -8.73 1.27
C HIS A 143 6.23 -7.68 2.39
N HIS A 144 6.43 -6.41 2.06
CA HIS A 144 6.35 -5.27 2.97
C HIS A 144 5.06 -5.27 3.80
N ILE A 145 3.87 -5.24 3.16
CA ILE A 145 2.59 -5.22 3.91
C ILE A 145 2.30 -6.50 4.70
N ARG A 146 3.01 -7.61 4.41
CA ARG A 146 2.91 -8.84 5.21
C ARG A 146 3.71 -8.69 6.50
N GLU A 147 4.92 -8.16 6.43
CA GLU A 147 5.75 -7.88 7.61
C GLU A 147 5.03 -6.90 8.54
N GLU A 148 4.44 -5.85 7.97
CA GLU A 148 3.59 -4.92 8.72
C GLU A 148 2.44 -5.62 9.43
N GLU A 149 1.61 -6.37 8.68
CA GLU A 149 0.39 -7.00 9.21
C GLU A 149 0.62 -8.11 10.23
N GLN A 150 1.79 -8.77 10.19
CA GLN A 150 2.07 -9.97 11.01
C GLN A 150 3.05 -9.71 12.14
N GLU A 151 3.91 -8.71 12.00
CA GLU A 151 5.02 -8.47 12.93
C GLU A 151 4.98 -7.03 13.43
N GLN A 152 5.16 -6.06 12.53
CA GLN A 152 5.42 -4.68 12.95
C GLN A 152 4.19 -4.02 13.61
N PHE A 153 2.98 -4.24 13.07
CA PHE A 153 1.74 -3.75 13.69
C PHE A 153 1.44 -4.46 15.00
N VAL A 154 1.72 -5.76 15.09
CA VAL A 154 1.51 -6.56 16.31
C VAL A 154 2.43 -6.07 17.44
N GLU A 155 3.70 -5.81 17.16
CA GLU A 155 4.62 -5.25 18.15
C GLU A 155 4.29 -3.80 18.49
N SER A 156 3.92 -2.99 17.49
CA SER A 156 3.52 -1.59 17.72
C SER A 156 2.25 -1.49 18.58
N GLU A 157 1.26 -2.36 18.39
CA GLU A 157 0.02 -2.34 19.17
C GLU A 157 0.28 -2.47 20.68
N LYS A 158 1.25 -3.30 21.08
CA LYS A 158 1.57 -3.58 22.49
C LYS A 158 2.01 -2.35 23.27
N ILE A 159 2.60 -1.36 22.59
CA ILE A 159 3.12 -0.14 23.21
C ILE A 159 2.18 1.07 23.08
N LEU A 160 1.07 0.94 22.33
CA LEU A 160 0.17 2.04 22.03
C LEU A 160 -1.10 1.99 22.88
N THR A 161 -1.47 3.12 23.46
CA THR A 161 -2.74 3.25 24.17
C THR A 161 -3.90 3.41 23.20
N ALA A 162 -5.13 3.23 23.68
CA ALA A 162 -6.33 3.52 22.88
C ALA A 162 -6.41 5.00 22.45
N ALA A 163 -5.85 5.92 23.25
CA ALA A 163 -5.79 7.34 22.91
C ALA A 163 -4.81 7.59 21.74
N ASP A 164 -3.66 6.91 21.75
CA ASP A 164 -2.69 6.96 20.66
C ASP A 164 -3.32 6.46 19.36
N ARG A 165 -3.94 5.27 19.38
CA ARG A 165 -4.57 4.68 18.18
C ARG A 165 -5.69 5.55 17.62
N LYS A 166 -6.49 6.20 18.49
CA LYS A 166 -7.51 7.16 18.07
C LYS A 166 -6.90 8.41 17.43
N HIS A 167 -5.84 8.95 18.02
CA HIS A 167 -5.13 10.09 17.47
C HIS A 167 -4.51 9.76 16.11
N MET A 168 -3.81 8.63 16.02
CA MET A 168 -3.20 8.13 14.79
C MET A 168 -4.22 7.94 13.68
N LEU A 169 -5.39 7.36 13.96
CA LEU A 169 -6.46 7.22 12.97
C LEU A 169 -6.89 8.59 12.41
N ALA A 170 -7.09 9.58 13.28
CA ALA A 170 -7.47 10.93 12.85
C ALA A 170 -6.37 11.61 12.02
N VAL A 171 -5.10 11.41 12.38
CA VAL A 171 -3.95 11.89 11.59
C VAL A 171 -3.91 11.18 10.24
N PHE A 172 -4.02 9.86 10.23
CA PHE A 172 -3.95 9.04 9.02
C PHE A 172 -5.02 9.44 8.01
N GLU A 173 -6.29 9.58 8.40
CA GLU A 173 -7.36 9.95 7.46
C GLU A 173 -7.10 11.34 6.83
N ARG A 174 -6.76 12.33 7.67
CA ARG A 174 -6.44 13.68 7.19
C ARG A 174 -5.24 13.69 6.26
N ARG A 175 -4.19 12.93 6.58
CA ARG A 175 -2.97 12.89 5.77
C ARG A 175 -3.17 12.07 4.51
N LYS A 176 -3.82 10.91 4.57
CA LYS A 176 -4.11 10.07 3.39
C LYS A 176 -4.87 10.85 2.33
N GLU A 177 -5.87 11.65 2.71
CA GLU A 177 -6.58 12.53 1.77
C GLU A 177 -5.64 13.53 1.08
N ALA A 178 -4.87 14.28 1.87
CA ALA A 178 -3.96 15.31 1.36
C ALA A 178 -2.79 14.73 0.53
N GLU A 179 -2.16 13.67 1.04
CA GLU A 179 -1.01 13.02 0.39
C GLU A 179 -1.44 12.30 -0.89
N LYS A 180 -2.61 11.67 -0.91
CA LYS A 180 -3.15 11.08 -2.14
C LYS A 180 -3.48 12.15 -3.17
N ALA A 181 -4.08 13.27 -2.76
CA ALA A 181 -4.39 14.38 -3.67
C ALA A 181 -3.13 15.06 -4.24
N ALA A 182 -2.03 15.06 -3.49
CA ALA A 182 -0.74 15.59 -3.92
C ALA A 182 0.15 14.56 -4.66
N ALA A 183 -0.23 13.28 -4.66
CA ALA A 183 0.56 12.24 -5.30
C ALA A 183 0.57 12.42 -6.83
N GLU A 184 1.74 12.18 -7.42
CA GLU A 184 1.94 12.32 -8.87
C GLU A 184 2.47 11.01 -9.46
N VAL A 185 2.01 10.69 -10.67
CA VAL A 185 2.66 9.69 -11.52
C VAL A 185 3.93 10.33 -12.09
N LYS A 186 5.05 10.10 -11.42
CA LYS A 186 6.33 10.73 -11.75
C LYS A 186 7.23 9.77 -12.54
N PRO A 187 7.43 9.97 -13.84
CA PRO A 187 8.34 9.13 -14.60
C PRO A 187 9.79 9.42 -14.21
N ARG A 188 10.48 8.43 -13.64
CA ARG A 188 11.93 8.50 -13.40
C ARG A 188 12.58 7.12 -13.49
N LEU A 189 13.52 6.97 -14.43
CA LEU A 189 14.32 5.75 -14.56
C LEU A 189 15.34 5.62 -13.43
N ARG A 190 15.64 4.38 -13.04
CA ARG A 190 16.80 4.08 -12.18
C ARG A 190 18.10 4.35 -12.92
N ILE A 191 19.11 4.85 -12.20
CA ILE A 191 20.41 5.23 -12.77
C ILE A 191 21.04 4.08 -13.57
N ASN A 192 20.93 2.85 -13.07
CA ASN A 192 21.51 1.67 -13.73
C ASN A 192 20.75 1.22 -14.99
N ASP A 193 19.58 1.81 -15.29
CA ASP A 193 18.76 1.52 -16.48
C ASP A 193 18.95 2.57 -17.60
N ILE A 194 19.86 3.54 -17.43
CA ILE A 194 20.12 4.64 -18.39
C ILE A 194 21.22 4.28 -19.42
N ALA A 195 21.88 3.12 -19.28
CA ALA A 195 22.96 2.66 -20.14
C ALA A 195 22.48 1.82 -21.34
#